data_AF-A0A959XQX6-F1
#
_entry.id   AF-A0A959XQX6-F1
#
_cell.length_a   1.000
_cell.length_b   1.000
_cell.length_c   1.000
_cell.angle_alpha   90.00
_cell.angle_beta   90.00
_cell.angle_gamma   90.00
#
_symmetry.space_group_name_H-M   'P 1'
#
loop_
_entity.id
_entity.type
_entity.pdbx_description
1 polymer ?
#
loop_
_entity_poly.entity_id
_entity_poly.type
_entity_poly.pdbx_seq_one_letter_code
_entity_poly.pdbx_strand_id
1 'polypeptide(L)'
;IERRWPGTVKAKTRYANSVTVDMDNILRYAGRPFGRALGASVKELLRGDWSALAERWRIRAGAAVDPFTRAVDLVAEYAGSIDRSIFFFLMRGGTDFDHASDPDHPATRALITRAGEVGGVGVHPSYETQNDDGRMLQERERLQRILGRPVTVSRQHFLRWTLPSTLERSIAAGVKEEHSLGFTDRFGFRAGTCTPFPWYDLEHERETSLMLHPFAVMDSALIERMKLDPAEVVATMSGVSDLVRKVDGPFVSVWHDRYLSGHREFASWPEVFKRVMQHAKR
;
A
#
# COMPACT_ATOMS: atom_id res chain seq x y z
N ILE A 1 -9.88 -0.55 34.07
CA ILE A 1 -10.85 -1.58 33.61
C ILE A 1 -11.14 -2.55 34.75
N GLU A 2 -10.20 -3.39 35.20
CA GLU A 2 -10.46 -4.35 36.30
C GLU A 2 -11.10 -3.76 37.56
N ARG A 3 -10.66 -2.56 37.98
CA ARG A 3 -11.22 -1.86 39.15
C ARG A 3 -12.68 -1.39 38.97
N ARG A 4 -13.12 -1.21 37.73
CA ARG A 4 -14.45 -0.65 37.38
C ARG A 4 -15.37 -1.69 36.72
N TRP A 5 -14.80 -2.75 36.13
CA TRP A 5 -15.46 -3.91 35.54
C TRP A 5 -14.64 -5.19 35.84
N PRO A 6 -14.72 -5.73 37.07
CA PRO A 6 -14.01 -6.95 37.46
C PRO A 6 -14.46 -8.15 36.63
N GLY A 7 -13.53 -9.02 36.22
CA GLY A 7 -13.84 -10.22 35.45
C GLY A 7 -14.10 -9.99 33.96
N THR A 8 -13.88 -8.77 33.45
CA THR A 8 -13.93 -8.50 32.01
C THR A 8 -12.78 -9.23 31.33
N VAL A 9 -13.08 -10.10 30.36
CA VAL A 9 -12.06 -10.76 29.55
C VAL A 9 -11.31 -9.71 28.76
N LYS A 10 -10.06 -9.44 29.15
CA LYS A 10 -9.16 -8.63 28.32
C LYS A 10 -8.72 -9.49 27.14
N ALA A 11 -8.97 -9.01 25.93
CA ALA A 11 -8.34 -9.57 24.75
C ALA A 11 -6.82 -9.55 24.96
N LYS A 12 -6.17 -10.72 24.91
CA LYS A 12 -4.72 -10.81 24.90
C LYS A 12 -4.23 -10.46 23.50
N THR A 13 -3.92 -9.20 23.28
CA THR A 13 -3.22 -8.77 22.07
C THR A 13 -1.72 -8.95 22.24
N ARG A 14 -0.99 -8.90 21.14
CA ARG A 14 0.47 -8.87 21.13
C ARG A 14 0.89 -7.85 20.09
N TYR A 15 1.88 -7.03 20.43
CA TYR A 15 2.48 -6.11 19.47
C TYR A 15 2.77 -6.82 18.15
N ALA A 16 2.41 -6.32 16.98
CA ALA A 16 2.72 -6.98 15.70
C ALA A 16 3.18 -5.96 14.65
N ASN A 17 4.25 -6.26 13.91
CA ASN A 17 4.73 -5.40 12.83
C ASN A 17 4.08 -5.79 11.50
N SER A 18 3.16 -4.95 11.02
CA SER A 18 2.52 -5.10 9.72
C SER A 18 3.05 -4.06 8.73
N VAL A 19 3.46 -4.53 7.56
CA VAL A 19 3.92 -3.69 6.45
C VAL A 19 2.90 -3.74 5.35
N THR A 20 2.50 -2.58 4.86
CA THR A 20 1.63 -2.48 3.70
C THR A 20 2.30 -1.63 2.64
N VAL A 21 2.19 -2.06 1.38
CA VAL A 21 2.80 -1.36 0.25
C VAL A 21 1.73 -1.05 -0.79
N ASP A 22 1.57 0.24 -1.09
CA ASP A 22 0.70 0.73 -2.14
C ASP A 22 1.50 0.72 -3.46
N MET A 23 1.11 -0.20 -4.35
CA MET A 23 1.72 -0.42 -5.66
C MET A 23 1.05 0.50 -6.69
N ASP A 24 1.25 1.80 -6.54
CA ASP A 24 0.62 2.84 -7.38
C ASP A 24 1.12 2.82 -8.81
N ASN A 25 2.43 2.59 -8.97
CA ASN A 25 3.08 2.62 -10.27
C ASN A 25 3.24 1.21 -10.84
N ILE A 26 3.45 0.22 -9.98
CA ILE A 26 3.70 -1.21 -10.22
C ILE A 26 5.02 -1.44 -10.99
N LEU A 27 5.14 -0.85 -12.18
CA LEU A 27 6.35 -0.85 -13.01
C LEU A 27 6.67 0.57 -13.46
N ARG A 28 7.96 0.89 -13.53
CA ARG A 28 8.44 2.17 -14.01
C ARG A 28 8.39 2.28 -15.54
N TYR A 29 8.68 1.19 -16.26
CA TYR A 29 8.89 1.18 -17.70
C TYR A 29 8.17 0.07 -18.46
N ALA A 30 8.29 -1.20 -18.05
CA ALA A 30 7.91 -2.35 -18.89
C ALA A 30 6.43 -2.35 -19.26
N GLY A 31 5.53 -2.26 -18.27
CA GLY A 31 4.07 -2.22 -18.50
C GLY A 31 3.50 -0.83 -18.83
N ARG A 32 4.33 0.15 -19.25
CA ARG A 32 3.84 1.50 -19.60
C ARG A 32 3.34 1.57 -21.04
N PRO A 33 2.31 2.39 -21.33
CA PRO A 33 1.84 2.63 -22.70
C PRO A 33 2.97 3.07 -23.62
N PHE A 34 3.02 2.49 -24.82
CA PHE A 34 4.11 2.75 -25.77
C PHE A 34 4.23 4.23 -26.13
N GLY A 35 3.09 4.91 -26.41
CA GLY A 35 3.08 6.35 -26.70
C GLY A 35 3.65 7.21 -25.57
N ARG A 36 3.37 6.87 -24.30
CA ARG A 36 3.95 7.56 -23.13
C ARG A 36 5.46 7.31 -23.03
N ALA A 37 5.92 6.10 -23.37
CA ALA A 37 7.34 5.79 -23.40
C ALA A 37 8.08 6.56 -24.49
N LEU A 38 7.48 6.71 -25.69
CA LEU A 38 8.04 7.54 -26.77
C LEU A 38 8.11 9.01 -26.38
N GLY A 39 7.02 9.60 -25.87
CA GLY A 39 7.02 11.00 -25.44
C GLY A 39 8.04 11.28 -24.34
N ALA A 40 8.19 10.36 -23.39
CA ALA A 40 9.23 10.44 -22.37
C ALA A 40 10.65 10.31 -22.95
N SER A 41 10.84 9.48 -23.97
CA SER A 41 12.12 9.33 -24.68
C SER A 41 12.53 10.63 -25.38
N VAL A 42 11.60 11.31 -26.05
CA VAL A 42 11.85 12.63 -26.66
C VAL A 42 12.25 13.65 -25.59
N LYS A 43 11.54 13.67 -24.46
CA LYS A 43 11.86 14.56 -23.33
C LYS A 43 13.25 14.30 -22.75
N GLU A 44 13.64 13.03 -22.62
CA GLU A 44 14.97 12.62 -22.13
C GLU A 44 16.07 13.01 -23.11
N LEU A 45 15.84 12.80 -24.41
CA LEU A 45 16.73 13.23 -25.48
C LEU A 45 16.97 14.75 -25.47
N LEU A 46 15.90 15.55 -25.37
CA LEU A 46 15.99 17.01 -25.29
C LEU A 46 16.72 17.52 -24.04
N ARG A 47 16.71 16.72 -22.96
CA ARG A 47 17.43 17.02 -21.70
C ARG A 47 18.85 16.47 -21.67
N GLY A 48 19.25 15.68 -22.66
CA GLY A 48 20.54 14.99 -22.68
C GLY A 48 20.67 13.84 -21.67
N ASP A 49 19.56 13.31 -21.14
CA ASP A 49 19.58 12.18 -20.20
C ASP A 49 19.60 10.84 -20.96
N TRP A 50 20.73 10.57 -21.61
CA TRP A 50 20.96 9.34 -22.36
C TRP A 50 20.89 8.08 -21.49
N SER A 51 21.24 8.22 -20.21
CA SER A 51 21.19 7.13 -19.24
C SER A 51 19.76 6.65 -18.99
N ALA A 52 18.81 7.57 -18.80
CA ALA A 52 17.40 7.26 -18.65
C ALA A 52 16.78 6.65 -19.89
N LEU A 53 17.16 7.18 -21.05
CA LEU A 53 16.70 6.68 -22.33
C LEU A 53 17.15 5.22 -22.52
N ALA A 54 18.44 4.95 -22.32
CA ALA A 54 18.99 3.60 -22.45
C ALA A 54 18.36 2.63 -21.45
N GLU A 55 18.24 3.03 -20.18
CA GLU A 55 17.59 2.26 -19.12
C GLU A 55 16.15 1.85 -19.50
N ARG A 56 15.33 2.83 -19.92
CA ARG A 56 13.94 2.62 -20.36
C ARG A 56 13.85 1.54 -21.43
N TRP A 57 14.66 1.63 -22.47
CA TRP A 57 14.57 0.71 -23.61
C TRP A 57 15.18 -0.65 -23.30
N ARG A 58 16.23 -0.73 -22.48
CA ARG A 58 16.75 -2.02 -21.99
C ARG A 58 15.70 -2.77 -21.17
N ILE A 59 15.00 -2.10 -20.26
CA ILE A 59 13.96 -2.72 -19.44
C ILE A 59 12.76 -3.13 -20.30
N ARG A 60 12.32 -2.27 -21.23
CA ARG A 60 11.21 -2.61 -22.14
C ARG A 60 11.54 -3.75 -23.11
N ALA A 61 12.82 -3.91 -23.47
CA ALA A 61 13.29 -5.05 -24.25
C ALA A 61 13.50 -6.32 -23.41
N GLY A 62 13.29 -6.26 -22.09
CA GLY A 62 13.53 -7.39 -21.17
C GLY A 62 15.01 -7.64 -20.87
N ALA A 63 15.92 -6.76 -21.28
CA ALA A 63 17.36 -6.87 -21.04
C ALA A 63 17.81 -6.34 -19.66
N ALA A 64 16.87 -5.83 -18.86
CA ALA A 64 17.09 -5.38 -17.49
C ALA A 64 15.79 -5.49 -16.69
N VAL A 65 15.91 -5.62 -15.37
CA VAL A 65 14.78 -5.70 -14.44
C VAL A 65 14.21 -4.30 -14.20
N ASP A 66 12.89 -4.19 -14.14
CA ASP A 66 12.23 -2.92 -13.83
C ASP A 66 12.47 -2.55 -12.36
N PRO A 67 12.98 -1.35 -12.05
CA PRO A 67 13.42 -1.01 -10.70
C PRO A 67 12.30 -1.08 -9.66
N PHE A 68 11.04 -0.93 -10.04
CA PHE A 68 9.92 -0.91 -9.10
C PHE A 68 9.56 -2.31 -8.59
N THR A 69 10.04 -3.38 -9.23
CA THR A 69 9.89 -4.75 -8.69
C THR A 69 10.62 -4.91 -7.36
N ARG A 70 11.67 -4.11 -7.13
CA ARG A 70 12.49 -4.12 -5.91
C ARG A 70 11.67 -3.93 -4.64
N ALA A 71 10.55 -3.22 -4.71
CA ALA A 71 9.67 -3.01 -3.55
C ALA A 71 9.20 -4.34 -2.94
N VAL A 72 8.82 -5.31 -3.76
CA VAL A 72 8.39 -6.65 -3.31
C VAL A 72 9.57 -7.43 -2.76
N ASP A 73 10.71 -7.40 -3.44
CA ASP A 73 11.93 -8.09 -3.01
C ASP A 73 12.45 -7.55 -1.68
N LEU A 74 12.35 -6.24 -1.46
CA LEU A 74 12.80 -5.60 -0.22
C LEU A 74 11.94 -6.03 0.96
N VAL A 75 10.62 -6.11 0.79
CA VAL A 75 9.74 -6.65 1.83
C VAL A 75 10.06 -8.13 2.10
N ALA A 76 10.35 -8.91 1.05
CA ALA A 76 10.72 -10.32 1.19
C ALA A 76 12.03 -10.52 1.98
N GLU A 77 13.04 -9.68 1.74
CA GLU A 77 14.32 -9.70 2.47
C GLU A 77 14.15 -9.49 3.97
N TYR A 78 13.13 -8.72 4.38
CA TYR A 78 12.85 -8.41 5.79
C TYR A 78 11.67 -9.20 6.36
N ALA A 79 11.24 -10.29 5.71
CA ALA A 79 10.13 -11.12 6.19
C ALA A 79 10.32 -11.61 7.64
N GLY A 80 11.57 -11.84 8.08
CA GLY A 80 11.88 -12.22 9.47
C GLY A 80 11.65 -11.12 10.53
N SER A 81 11.35 -9.90 10.11
CA SER A 81 10.99 -8.76 10.98
C SER A 81 9.53 -8.33 10.84
N ILE A 82 8.76 -8.97 9.93
CA ILE A 82 7.42 -8.55 9.53
C ILE A 82 6.44 -9.68 9.88
N ASP A 83 5.48 -9.41 10.76
CA ASP A 83 4.43 -10.38 11.12
C ASP A 83 3.38 -10.53 10.01
N ARG A 84 3.13 -9.46 9.25
CA ARG A 84 2.17 -9.45 8.13
C ARG A 84 2.59 -8.45 7.07
N SER A 85 2.65 -8.88 5.81
CA SER A 85 2.85 -8.00 4.65
C SER A 85 1.61 -8.01 3.74
N ILE A 86 1.21 -6.85 3.20
CA ILE A 86 0.15 -6.74 2.19
C ILE A 86 0.59 -5.79 1.08
N PHE A 87 0.38 -6.19 -0.18
CA PHE A 87 0.61 -5.34 -1.35
C PHE A 87 -0.74 -4.96 -1.98
N PHE A 88 -1.05 -3.66 -2.04
CA PHE A 88 -2.27 -3.14 -2.65
C PHE A 88 -1.99 -2.73 -4.09
N PHE A 89 -2.62 -3.39 -5.07
CA PHE A 89 -2.38 -3.13 -6.49
C PHE A 89 -3.44 -2.24 -7.10
N LEU A 90 -2.99 -1.14 -7.71
CA LEU A 90 -3.83 -0.26 -8.49
C LEU A 90 -4.12 -0.89 -9.85
N MET A 91 -5.37 -1.31 -10.09
CA MET A 91 -5.76 -2.05 -11.28
C MET A 91 -6.00 -1.17 -12.51
N ARG A 92 -5.23 -0.08 -12.60
CA ARG A 92 -5.18 0.92 -13.67
C ARG A 92 -6.57 1.49 -13.98
N GLY A 93 -6.92 2.56 -13.26
CA GLY A 93 -8.09 3.38 -13.57
C GLY A 93 -7.94 4.18 -14.88
N GLY A 94 -8.97 4.96 -15.19
CA GLY A 94 -9.07 5.74 -16.43
C GLY A 94 -8.55 7.18 -16.33
N THR A 95 -8.00 7.60 -15.19
CA THR A 95 -7.72 9.02 -14.92
C THR A 95 -6.24 9.38 -14.91
N ASP A 96 -5.95 10.68 -14.95
CA ASP A 96 -4.61 11.23 -14.73
C ASP A 96 -4.06 10.97 -13.32
N PHE A 97 -4.88 10.56 -12.36
CA PHE A 97 -4.43 10.19 -11.03
C PHE A 97 -3.94 8.73 -10.96
N ASP A 98 -4.37 7.88 -11.90
CA ASP A 98 -4.10 6.46 -11.88
C ASP A 98 -2.87 6.12 -12.75
N HIS A 99 -1.71 6.11 -12.10
CA HIS A 99 -0.42 5.91 -12.78
C HIS A 99 0.08 4.46 -12.74
N ALA A 100 -0.78 3.46 -12.66
CA ALA A 100 -0.35 2.06 -12.70
C ALA A 100 0.18 1.65 -14.08
N SER A 101 1.04 0.64 -14.12
CA SER A 101 1.33 -0.09 -15.35
C SER A 101 0.12 -0.93 -15.78
N ASP A 102 0.14 -1.39 -17.03
CA ASP A 102 -0.89 -2.26 -17.57
C ASP A 102 -1.04 -3.55 -16.74
N PRO A 103 -2.21 -3.82 -16.14
CA PRO A 103 -2.42 -5.04 -15.35
C PRO A 103 -2.31 -6.33 -16.18
N ASP A 104 -2.53 -6.27 -17.50
CA ASP A 104 -2.41 -7.43 -18.38
C ASP A 104 -0.99 -7.67 -18.89
N HIS A 105 -0.08 -6.72 -18.72
CA HIS A 105 1.29 -6.88 -19.17
C HIS A 105 1.97 -8.04 -18.43
N PRO A 106 2.73 -8.93 -19.12
CA PRO A 106 3.34 -10.11 -18.50
C PRO A 106 4.18 -9.79 -17.25
N ALA A 107 5.00 -8.73 -17.31
CA ALA A 107 5.79 -8.30 -16.16
C ALA A 107 4.94 -7.82 -14.97
N THR A 108 3.79 -7.18 -15.22
CA THR A 108 2.87 -6.76 -14.14
C THR A 108 2.25 -8.00 -13.48
N ARG A 109 1.76 -8.94 -14.28
CA ARG A 109 1.20 -10.21 -13.78
C ARG A 109 2.23 -10.99 -12.97
N ALA A 110 3.46 -11.09 -13.47
CA ALA A 110 4.56 -11.75 -12.76
C ALA A 110 4.84 -11.08 -11.40
N LEU A 111 4.84 -9.74 -11.33
CA LEU A 111 5.04 -9.02 -10.08
C LEU A 111 3.87 -9.22 -9.10
N ILE A 112 2.62 -9.21 -9.58
CA ILE A 112 1.43 -9.50 -8.76
C ILE A 112 1.51 -10.91 -8.18
N THR A 113 1.85 -11.91 -9.00
CA THR A 113 2.02 -13.29 -8.54
C THR A 113 3.13 -13.39 -7.50
N ARG A 114 4.28 -12.76 -7.77
CA ARG A 114 5.42 -12.72 -6.84
C ARG A 114 5.05 -12.08 -5.50
N ALA A 115 4.34 -10.95 -5.52
CA ALA A 115 3.84 -10.32 -4.31
C ALA A 115 2.92 -11.27 -3.51
N GLY A 116 2.13 -12.09 -4.20
CA GLY A 116 1.28 -13.10 -3.59
C GLY A 116 2.01 -14.28 -2.93
N GLU A 117 3.26 -14.53 -3.30
CA GLU A 117 4.17 -15.48 -2.63
C GLU A 117 4.81 -14.87 -1.38
N VAL A 118 5.04 -13.56 -1.38
CA VAL A 118 5.69 -12.82 -0.28
C VAL A 118 4.70 -12.43 0.81
N GLY A 119 3.46 -12.12 0.46
CA GLY A 119 2.46 -11.62 1.40
C GLY A 119 1.03 -11.66 0.89
N GLY A 120 0.15 -10.98 1.63
CA GLY A 120 -1.22 -10.72 1.20
C GLY A 120 -1.26 -9.80 -0.02
N VAL A 121 -2.30 -9.95 -0.84
CA VAL A 121 -2.53 -9.04 -1.98
C VAL A 121 -3.94 -8.47 -1.89
N GLY A 122 -4.03 -7.15 -1.98
CA GLY A 122 -5.26 -6.38 -1.91
C GLY A 122 -5.52 -5.59 -3.18
N VAL A 123 -6.79 -5.24 -3.38
CA VAL A 123 -7.15 -4.26 -4.40
C VAL A 123 -6.83 -2.85 -3.89
N HIS A 124 -6.27 -2.00 -4.75
CA HIS A 124 -6.15 -0.55 -4.52
C HIS A 124 -7.12 0.17 -5.47
N PRO A 125 -8.42 0.32 -5.11
CA PRO A 125 -9.43 0.80 -6.05
C PRO A 125 -9.06 2.17 -6.61
N SER A 126 -9.21 2.32 -7.93
CA SER A 126 -8.77 3.52 -8.64
C SER A 126 -9.53 4.78 -8.22
N TYR A 127 -8.99 5.95 -8.59
CA TYR A 127 -9.48 7.26 -8.13
C TYR A 127 -10.99 7.48 -8.28
N GLU A 128 -11.58 7.00 -9.38
CA GLU A 128 -13.00 7.19 -9.72
C GLU A 128 -13.95 6.15 -9.13
N THR A 129 -13.44 5.09 -8.50
CA THR A 129 -14.28 4.03 -7.92
C THR A 129 -15.27 4.53 -6.87
N GLN A 130 -15.01 5.68 -6.24
CA GLN A 130 -15.97 6.32 -5.34
C GLN A 130 -17.30 6.69 -6.02
N ASN A 131 -17.29 6.92 -7.34
CA ASN A 131 -18.43 7.39 -8.12
C ASN A 131 -19.03 6.29 -9.02
N ASP A 132 -18.49 5.07 -8.98
CA ASP A 132 -18.82 3.97 -9.89
C ASP A 132 -18.89 2.66 -9.13
N ASP A 133 -20.11 2.24 -8.79
CA ASP A 133 -20.38 1.05 -7.98
C ASP A 133 -19.87 -0.25 -8.63
N GLY A 134 -19.78 -0.30 -9.96
CA GLY A 134 -19.32 -1.48 -10.68
C GLY A 134 -17.81 -1.60 -10.78
N ARG A 135 -17.09 -0.47 -10.77
CA ARG A 135 -15.65 -0.45 -11.07
C ARG A 135 -14.81 -1.13 -10.00
N MET A 136 -15.12 -0.92 -8.72
CA MET A 136 -14.40 -1.60 -7.63
C MET A 136 -14.51 -3.13 -7.75
N LEU A 137 -15.70 -3.64 -8.08
CA LEU A 137 -15.90 -5.07 -8.28
C LEU A 137 -15.07 -5.58 -9.47
N GLN A 138 -15.10 -4.87 -10.60
CA GLN A 138 -14.34 -5.25 -11.80
C GLN A 138 -12.82 -5.27 -11.56
N GLU A 139 -12.29 -4.25 -10.88
CA GLU A 139 -10.87 -4.14 -10.54
C GLU A 139 -10.43 -5.28 -9.61
N ARG A 140 -11.22 -5.56 -8.56
CA ARG A 140 -10.97 -6.66 -7.64
C ARG A 140 -11.03 -8.02 -8.34
N GLU A 141 -12.05 -8.25 -9.19
CA GLU A 141 -12.19 -9.49 -9.96
C GLU A 141 -11.06 -9.69 -10.95
N ARG A 142 -10.58 -8.62 -11.59
CA ARG A 142 -9.41 -8.64 -12.45
C ARG A 142 -8.16 -9.06 -11.68
N LEU A 143 -7.92 -8.49 -10.49
CA LEU A 143 -6.80 -8.87 -9.64
C LEU A 143 -6.91 -10.33 -9.17
N GLN A 144 -8.11 -10.75 -8.75
CA GLN A 144 -8.41 -12.12 -8.37
C GLN A 144 -8.13 -13.11 -9.51
N ARG A 145 -8.46 -12.77 -10.76
CA ARG A 145 -8.15 -13.60 -11.94
C ARG A 145 -6.65 -13.75 -12.18
N ILE A 146 -5.86 -12.69 -11.93
CA ILE A 146 -4.39 -12.76 -12.07
C ILE A 146 -3.79 -13.63 -10.98
N LEU A 147 -4.26 -13.49 -9.73
CA LEU A 147 -3.75 -14.24 -8.58
C LEU A 147 -4.23 -15.69 -8.49
N GLY A 148 -5.38 -16.01 -9.10
CA GLY A 148 -6.01 -17.33 -8.98
C GLY A 148 -6.57 -17.65 -7.59
N ARG A 149 -6.73 -16.65 -6.71
CA ARG A 149 -7.29 -16.80 -5.36
C ARG A 149 -8.09 -15.57 -4.94
N PRO A 150 -9.01 -15.68 -3.95
CA PRO A 150 -9.82 -14.56 -3.51
C PRO A 150 -9.01 -13.35 -3.05
N VAL A 151 -9.45 -12.17 -3.48
CA VAL A 151 -8.96 -10.87 -3.00
C VAL A 151 -10.01 -10.26 -2.09
N THR A 152 -9.71 -10.20 -0.80
CA THR A 152 -10.65 -9.80 0.27
C THR A 152 -10.17 -8.62 1.09
N VAL A 153 -9.09 -7.95 0.69
CA VAL A 153 -8.55 -6.79 1.40
C VAL A 153 -8.45 -5.61 0.43
N SER A 154 -8.72 -4.41 0.93
CA SER A 154 -8.81 -3.19 0.15
C SER A 154 -8.09 -2.05 0.86
N ARG A 155 -7.55 -1.13 0.06
CA ARG A 155 -7.17 0.23 0.47
C ARG A 155 -7.55 1.17 -0.66
N GLN A 156 -8.31 2.22 -0.39
CA GLN A 156 -8.72 3.20 -1.40
C GLN A 156 -7.53 4.08 -1.81
N HIS A 157 -7.36 4.29 -3.12
CA HIS A 157 -6.35 5.20 -3.65
C HIS A 157 -6.55 6.62 -3.09
N PHE A 158 -5.46 7.27 -2.68
CA PHE A 158 -5.45 8.55 -1.95
C PHE A 158 -6.15 8.54 -0.58
N LEU A 159 -6.48 7.38 -0.02
CA LEU A 159 -7.39 7.27 1.12
C LEU A 159 -8.68 8.06 0.87
N ARG A 160 -9.18 8.01 -0.37
CA ARG A 160 -10.37 8.72 -0.81
C ARG A 160 -11.58 7.82 -0.64
N TRP A 161 -12.42 8.13 0.34
CA TRP A 161 -13.62 7.37 0.65
C TRP A 161 -14.68 8.27 1.26
N THR A 162 -15.92 7.83 1.13
CA THR A 162 -17.11 8.49 1.69
C THR A 162 -17.93 7.47 2.46
N LEU A 163 -18.27 7.81 3.69
CA LEU A 163 -19.14 7.01 4.55
C LEU A 163 -20.61 7.34 4.26
N PRO A 164 -21.51 6.33 4.31
CA PRO A 164 -21.22 4.90 4.43
C PRO A 164 -20.86 4.24 3.09
N SER A 165 -21.26 4.86 1.97
CA SER A 165 -21.29 4.27 0.62
C SER A 165 -20.04 3.50 0.18
N THR A 166 -18.83 3.95 0.51
CA THR A 166 -17.59 3.28 0.07
C THR A 166 -17.38 1.95 0.81
N LEU A 167 -17.76 1.88 2.09
CA LEU A 167 -17.65 0.65 2.86
C LEU A 167 -18.75 -0.34 2.48
N GLU A 168 -19.96 0.14 2.16
CA GLU A 168 -21.03 -0.70 1.62
C GLU A 168 -20.62 -1.33 0.28
N ARG A 169 -20.06 -0.54 -0.65
CA ARG A 169 -19.47 -1.04 -1.89
C ARG A 169 -18.38 -2.07 -1.64
N SER A 170 -17.52 -1.83 -0.66
CA SER A 170 -16.46 -2.76 -0.29
C SER A 170 -17.03 -4.11 0.15
N ILE A 171 -18.06 -4.11 1.01
CA ILE A 171 -18.79 -5.32 1.42
C ILE A 171 -19.43 -6.00 0.22
N ALA A 172 -20.13 -5.27 -0.63
CA ALA A 172 -20.78 -5.80 -1.82
C ALA A 172 -19.78 -6.43 -2.80
N ALA A 173 -18.57 -5.88 -2.89
CA ALA A 173 -17.46 -6.44 -3.65
C ALA A 173 -16.80 -7.66 -2.96
N GLY A 174 -17.17 -8.02 -1.74
CA GLY A 174 -16.60 -9.15 -1.00
C GLY A 174 -15.30 -8.82 -0.25
N VAL A 175 -15.01 -7.54 -0.01
CA VAL A 175 -13.94 -7.10 0.87
C VAL A 175 -14.30 -7.41 2.33
N LYS A 176 -13.32 -7.90 3.07
CA LYS A 176 -13.40 -8.24 4.50
C LYS A 176 -12.52 -7.35 5.38
N GLU A 177 -11.46 -6.78 4.82
CA GLU A 177 -10.60 -5.82 5.52
C GLU A 177 -10.41 -4.54 4.71
N GLU A 178 -10.66 -3.39 5.32
CA GLU A 178 -10.45 -2.08 4.72
C GLU A 178 -9.35 -1.32 5.47
N HIS A 179 -8.30 -0.95 4.75
CA HIS A 179 -7.03 -0.41 5.25
C HIS A 179 -6.85 1.08 4.93
N SER A 180 -7.94 1.80 4.66
CA SER A 180 -7.93 3.23 4.32
C SER A 180 -7.99 4.20 5.50
N LEU A 181 -8.13 3.69 6.73
CA LEU A 181 -8.40 4.51 7.91
C LEU A 181 -7.12 5.14 8.49
N GLY A 182 -6.58 6.13 7.78
CA GLY A 182 -5.43 6.92 8.17
C GLY A 182 -5.51 8.37 7.69
N PHE A 183 -4.43 9.13 7.88
CA PHE A 183 -4.27 10.49 7.38
C PHE A 183 -3.33 10.52 6.17
N THR A 184 -3.64 11.37 5.20
CA THR A 184 -2.82 11.56 3.98
C THR A 184 -1.70 12.59 4.16
N ASP A 185 -1.75 13.38 5.23
CA ASP A 185 -0.95 14.61 5.37
C ASP A 185 -0.20 14.76 6.71
N ARG A 186 -0.37 13.80 7.62
CA ARG A 186 0.27 13.76 8.93
C ARG A 186 0.32 12.33 9.46
N PHE A 187 1.10 12.10 10.51
CA PHE A 187 1.01 10.85 11.27
C PHE A 187 -0.06 10.92 12.38
N GLY A 188 -0.58 9.77 12.79
CA GLY A 188 -1.56 9.62 13.86
C GLY A 188 -2.71 8.69 13.48
N PHE A 189 -3.37 8.10 14.49
CA PHE A 189 -4.50 7.21 14.25
C PHE A 189 -5.78 8.01 14.02
N ARG A 190 -6.29 7.98 12.78
CA ARG A 190 -7.57 8.65 12.44
C ARG A 190 -8.75 8.14 13.26
N ALA A 191 -8.72 6.87 13.66
CA ALA A 191 -9.72 6.24 14.53
C ALA A 191 -9.43 6.39 16.03
N GLY A 192 -8.34 7.07 16.42
CA GLY A 192 -7.87 7.13 17.81
C GLY A 192 -7.36 5.79 18.36
N THR A 193 -7.25 4.74 17.53
CA THR A 193 -6.81 3.40 17.92
C THR A 193 -5.97 2.75 16.83
N CYS A 194 -5.04 1.87 17.24
CA CYS A 194 -4.33 0.95 16.36
C CYS A 194 -5.04 -0.40 16.22
N THR A 195 -6.03 -0.68 17.07
CA THR A 195 -6.70 -1.99 17.11
C THR A 195 -7.74 -2.06 15.99
N PRO A 196 -7.71 -3.07 15.11
CA PRO A 196 -8.75 -3.27 14.12
C PRO A 196 -10.12 -3.50 14.78
N PHE A 197 -11.18 -3.01 14.16
CA PHE A 197 -12.54 -3.10 14.69
C PHE A 197 -13.56 -3.30 13.55
N PRO A 198 -14.69 -3.98 13.82
CA PRO A 198 -15.73 -4.12 12.82
C PRO A 198 -16.36 -2.75 12.51
N TRP A 199 -16.65 -2.50 11.25
CA TRP A 199 -17.46 -1.35 10.88
C TRP A 199 -18.91 -1.57 11.33
N TYR A 200 -19.45 -0.64 12.10
CA TYR A 200 -20.86 -0.59 12.45
C TYR A 200 -21.57 0.34 11.48
N ASP A 201 -22.57 -0.19 10.77
CA ASP A 201 -23.40 0.53 9.82
C ASP A 201 -24.49 1.25 10.61
N LEU A 202 -24.23 2.53 10.92
CA LEU A 202 -25.13 3.39 11.69
C LEU A 202 -26.43 3.71 10.95
N GLU A 203 -26.42 3.70 9.60
CA GLU A 203 -27.62 3.99 8.83
C GLU A 203 -28.66 2.87 8.97
N HIS A 204 -28.19 1.63 9.01
CA HIS A 204 -29.04 0.44 9.14
C HIS A 204 -29.04 -0.17 10.55
N GLU A 205 -28.38 0.46 11.52
CA GLU A 205 -28.22 -0.03 12.91
C GLU A 205 -27.81 -1.51 12.99
N ARG A 206 -26.71 -1.86 12.31
CA ARG A 206 -26.24 -3.24 12.26
C ARG A 206 -24.72 -3.37 12.33
N GLU A 207 -24.28 -4.46 12.93
CA GLU A 207 -22.90 -4.92 12.82
C GLU A 207 -22.62 -5.46 11.41
N THR A 208 -21.43 -5.17 10.88
CA THR A 208 -20.97 -5.75 9.62
C THR A 208 -19.78 -6.68 9.85
N SER A 209 -19.49 -7.54 8.87
CA SER A 209 -18.28 -8.38 8.89
C SER A 209 -17.04 -7.68 8.34
N LEU A 210 -17.14 -6.41 7.93
CA LEU A 210 -16.02 -5.63 7.42
C LEU A 210 -15.16 -5.12 8.58
N MET A 211 -13.89 -5.51 8.61
CA MET A 211 -12.92 -5.03 9.60
C MET A 211 -12.20 -3.78 9.07
N LEU A 212 -12.23 -2.70 9.84
CA LEU A 212 -11.41 -1.52 9.58
C LEU A 212 -10.06 -1.71 10.24
N HIS A 213 -8.99 -1.49 9.47
CA HIS A 213 -7.60 -1.56 9.92
C HIS A 213 -6.98 -0.15 9.90
N PRO A 214 -6.94 0.54 11.04
CA PRO A 214 -6.29 1.85 11.12
C PRO A 214 -4.77 1.75 10.98
N PHE A 215 -4.16 2.79 10.44
CA PHE A 215 -2.72 3.00 10.49
C PHE A 215 -2.39 4.43 10.91
N ALA A 216 -1.15 4.64 11.35
CA ALA A 216 -0.71 5.95 11.84
C ALA A 216 0.43 6.56 11.04
N VAL A 217 1.18 5.79 10.26
CA VAL A 217 2.34 6.31 9.53
C VAL A 217 2.33 5.85 8.08
N MET A 218 2.65 6.78 7.19
CA MET A 218 2.74 6.58 5.76
C MET A 218 3.90 7.42 5.21
N ASP A 219 4.77 6.81 4.43
CA ASP A 219 5.94 7.47 3.85
C ASP A 219 5.57 8.75 3.07
N SER A 220 4.58 8.72 2.18
CA SER A 220 4.16 9.89 1.39
C SER A 220 3.64 11.04 2.27
N ALA A 221 2.96 10.74 3.38
CA ALA A 221 2.53 11.77 4.34
C ALA A 221 3.74 12.43 5.03
N LEU A 222 4.68 11.62 5.51
CA LEU A 222 5.87 12.12 6.21
C LEU A 222 6.81 12.88 5.27
N ILE A 223 7.01 12.37 4.05
CA ILE A 223 7.99 12.89 3.09
C ILE A 223 7.41 14.07 2.30
N GLU A 224 6.23 13.92 1.72
CA GLU A 224 5.71 14.93 0.78
C GLU A 224 4.92 16.02 1.47
N ARG A 225 4.25 15.71 2.58
CA ARG A 225 3.37 16.67 3.28
C ARG A 225 4.07 17.29 4.46
N MET A 226 4.73 16.49 5.29
CA MET A 226 5.47 16.99 6.45
C MET A 226 6.92 17.38 6.14
N LYS A 227 7.44 17.03 4.95
CA LYS A 227 8.79 17.39 4.49
C LYS A 227 9.92 16.87 5.39
N LEU A 228 9.70 15.72 6.02
CA LEU A 228 10.70 15.10 6.89
C LEU A 228 11.85 14.49 6.07
N ASP A 229 13.05 14.60 6.61
CA ASP A 229 14.23 13.94 6.06
C ASP A 229 14.27 12.42 6.40
N PRO A 230 15.18 11.63 5.79
CA PRO A 230 15.30 10.21 6.07
C PRO A 230 15.47 9.83 7.55
N ALA A 231 16.23 10.61 8.33
CA ALA A 231 16.46 10.33 9.74
C ALA A 231 15.23 10.65 10.59
N GLU A 232 14.53 11.74 10.28
CA GLU A 232 13.26 12.14 10.91
C GLU A 232 12.13 11.14 10.63
N VAL A 233 12.07 10.58 9.42
CA VAL A 233 11.12 9.51 9.07
C VAL A 233 11.38 8.26 9.91
N VAL A 234 12.65 7.82 10.02
CA VAL A 234 13.01 6.68 10.89
C VAL A 234 12.60 6.96 12.33
N ALA A 235 12.93 8.13 12.87
CA ALA A 235 12.62 8.48 14.25
C ALA A 235 11.10 8.50 14.50
N THR A 236 10.32 9.06 13.57
CA THR A 236 8.86 9.16 13.68
C THR A 236 8.20 7.78 13.62
N MET A 237 8.52 6.97 12.61
CA MET A 237 7.95 5.62 12.48
C MET A 237 8.34 4.71 13.65
N SER A 238 9.59 4.79 14.11
CA SER A 238 10.09 4.03 15.27
C SER A 238 9.40 4.46 16.56
N GLY A 239 9.21 5.76 16.77
CA GLY A 239 8.48 6.28 17.93
C GLY A 239 7.01 5.85 17.95
N VAL A 240 6.33 5.82 16.80
CA VAL A 240 4.96 5.29 16.70
C VAL A 240 4.95 3.78 16.97
N SER A 241 5.91 3.02 16.45
CA SER A 241 6.07 1.59 16.76
C SER A 241 6.22 1.37 18.28
N ASP A 242 7.03 2.17 18.97
CA ASP A 242 7.20 2.08 20.43
C ASP A 242 5.91 2.38 21.20
N LEU A 243 5.12 3.37 20.76
CA LEU A 243 3.81 3.68 21.36
C LEU A 243 2.82 2.53 21.18
N VAL A 244 2.80 1.91 20.00
CA VAL A 244 1.93 0.76 19.72
C VAL A 244 2.39 -0.48 20.49
N ARG A 245 3.70 -0.66 20.68
CA ARG A 245 4.27 -1.74 21.50
C ARG A 245 3.84 -1.67 22.96
N LYS A 246 3.72 -0.46 23.53
CA LYS A 246 3.23 -0.26 24.92
C LYS A 246 1.79 -0.71 25.16
N VAL A 247 1.00 -0.87 24.09
CA VAL A 247 -0.40 -1.32 24.16
C VAL A 247 -0.62 -2.67 23.49
N ASP A 248 0.46 -3.39 23.17
CA ASP A 248 0.42 -4.70 22.49
C ASP A 248 -0.44 -4.70 21.21
N GLY A 249 -0.40 -3.61 20.45
CA GLY A 249 -1.23 -3.42 19.25
C GLY A 249 -0.51 -3.75 17.93
N PRO A 250 -1.22 -3.82 16.80
CA PRO A 250 -0.59 -3.96 15.49
C PRO A 250 -0.05 -2.61 15.02
N PHE A 251 1.26 -2.52 14.83
CA PHE A 251 1.90 -1.40 14.18
C PHE A 251 1.82 -1.61 12.66
N VAL A 252 1.05 -0.76 11.98
CA VAL A 252 0.89 -0.79 10.52
C VAL A 252 1.69 0.37 9.93
N SER A 253 2.71 0.06 9.13
CA SER A 253 3.44 1.03 8.33
C SER A 253 3.02 0.98 6.86
N VAL A 254 2.75 2.14 6.27
CA VAL A 254 2.36 2.27 4.86
C VAL A 254 3.53 2.81 4.05
N TRP A 255 3.84 2.13 2.95
CA TRP A 255 4.90 2.46 2.02
C TRP A 255 4.37 2.50 0.60
N HIS A 256 5.05 3.20 -0.31
CA HIS A 256 4.75 3.13 -1.74
C HIS A 256 5.93 2.55 -2.52
N ASP A 257 5.61 1.82 -3.60
CA ASP A 257 6.57 1.15 -4.46
C ASP A 257 7.73 2.06 -4.93
N ARG A 258 7.44 3.31 -5.29
CA ARG A 258 8.44 4.29 -5.73
C ARG A 258 9.51 4.55 -4.67
N TYR A 259 9.14 4.64 -3.39
CA TYR A 259 10.09 4.86 -2.30
C TYR A 259 10.93 3.60 -2.07
N LEU A 260 10.28 2.44 -1.99
CA LEU A 260 10.99 1.17 -1.77
C LEU A 260 11.85 0.74 -2.98
N SER A 261 11.60 1.29 -4.18
CA SER A 261 12.38 0.99 -5.37
C SER A 261 13.86 1.40 -5.26
N GLY A 262 14.18 2.42 -4.46
CA GLY A 262 15.51 3.01 -4.43
C GLY A 262 15.93 3.68 -5.74
N HIS A 263 15.01 3.89 -6.68
CA HIS A 263 15.33 4.40 -8.01
C HIS A 263 15.57 5.91 -7.97
N ARG A 264 16.75 6.35 -8.45
CA ARG A 264 17.09 7.77 -8.63
C ARG A 264 16.88 8.63 -7.38
N GLU A 265 15.92 9.56 -7.41
CA GLU A 265 15.59 10.43 -6.29
C GLU A 265 15.16 9.66 -5.04
N PHE A 266 14.82 8.37 -5.17
CA PHE A 266 14.40 7.52 -4.07
C PHE A 266 15.53 6.69 -3.43
N ALA A 267 16.80 6.88 -3.83
CA ALA A 267 17.93 6.03 -3.45
C ALA A 267 18.14 5.81 -1.93
N SER A 268 17.76 6.78 -1.08
CA SER A 268 17.94 6.69 0.37
C SER A 268 16.83 5.91 1.09
N TRP A 269 15.65 5.73 0.49
CA TRP A 269 14.48 5.21 1.19
C TRP A 269 14.50 3.71 1.49
N PRO A 270 15.17 2.84 0.70
CA PRO A 270 15.35 1.44 1.11
C PRO A 270 16.09 1.28 2.43
N GLU A 271 17.07 2.15 2.72
CA GLU A 271 17.78 2.13 4.02
C GLU A 271 16.88 2.63 5.16
N VAL A 272 16.00 3.62 4.89
CA VAL A 272 14.98 4.06 5.85
C VAL A 272 14.04 2.90 6.19
N PHE A 273 13.51 2.20 5.17
CA PHE A 273 12.67 1.02 5.36
C PHE A 273 13.35 -0.03 6.24
N LYS A 274 14.59 -0.40 5.90
CA LYS A 274 15.39 -1.35 6.67
C LYS A 274 15.53 -0.94 8.13
N ARG A 275 15.89 0.31 8.42
CA ARG A 275 16.06 0.79 9.81
C ARG A 275 14.75 0.71 10.59
N VAL A 276 13.63 1.07 9.97
CA VAL A 276 12.30 0.92 10.59
C VAL A 276 11.97 -0.55 10.82
N MET A 277 12.24 -1.46 9.88
CA MET A 277 11.98 -2.89 10.04
C MET A 277 12.84 -3.53 11.14
N GLN A 278 14.09 -3.09 11.28
CA GLN A 278 14.97 -3.55 12.35
C GLN A 278 14.48 -3.08 13.73
N HIS A 279 13.98 -1.84 13.84
CA HIS A 279 13.42 -1.30 15.08
C HIS A 279 12.06 -1.90 15.44
N ALA A 280 11.18 -2.04 14.44
CA ALA A 280 9.81 -2.49 14.61
C ALA A 280 9.70 -4.01 14.76
N LYS A 281 10.79 -4.76 14.61
CA LYS A 281 10.83 -6.20 14.86
C LYS A 281 10.29 -6.51 16.29
N ARG A 282 9.53 -7.60 16.38
CA ARG A 282 9.06 -8.17 17.64
C ARG A 282 10.21 -8.58 18.56
#